data_AF-A0A034W4Q3-F1
#
_entry.id   AF-A0A034W4Q3-F1
#
_cell.length_a   1.000
_cell.length_b   1.000
_cell.length_c   1.000
_cell.angle_alpha   90.00
_cell.angle_beta   90.00
_cell.angle_gamma   90.00
#
_symmetry.space_group_name_H-M   'P 1'
#
loop_
_entity.id
_entity.type
_entity.pdbx_description
1 polymer ?
#
loop_
_entity_poly.entity_id
_entity_poly.type
_entity_poly.pdbx_seq_one_letter_code
_entity_poly.pdbx_strand_id
1 'polypeptide(L)'
;MDIYQVTGLKKPEYVEHIEKYGDLDEPTKELIQAAIAVQKHAYVQYSNFYVGAAFRTKDNRIFAGCNIENASFTPTSCAERTAISKAVSEGYLEFVAGAVVAYQENSFTTPCGVCRQFIMEFAPNDIPLFITKSQINVEKSDEDLVLSTSIYNLLPHGFRTYKKN
;
A
#
# COMPACT_ATOMS: atom_id res chain seq x y z
N MET A 1 3.39 33.08 1.11
CA MET A 1 3.30 32.53 -0.25
C MET A 1 3.07 31.04 -0.11
N ASP A 2 1.96 30.51 -0.63
CA ASP A 2 1.58 29.11 -0.47
C ASP A 2 2.28 28.25 -1.55
N ILE A 3 3.01 27.22 -1.14
CA ILE A 3 3.74 26.32 -2.06
C ILE A 3 2.80 25.67 -3.09
N TYR A 4 1.57 25.32 -2.72
CA TYR A 4 0.61 24.67 -3.60
C TYR A 4 0.09 25.64 -4.68
N GLN A 5 -0.04 26.93 -4.33
CA GLN A 5 -0.41 27.96 -5.30
C GLN A 5 0.72 28.27 -6.29
N VAL A 6 1.98 28.24 -5.85
CA VAL A 6 3.14 28.54 -6.72
C VAL A 6 3.48 27.38 -7.63
N THR A 7 3.42 26.14 -7.12
CA THR A 7 3.87 24.95 -7.86
C THR A 7 2.76 24.27 -8.67
N GLY A 8 1.49 24.60 -8.40
CA GLY A 8 0.33 23.91 -8.98
C GLY A 8 0.14 22.47 -8.46
N LEU A 9 0.86 22.10 -7.40
CA LEU A 9 0.75 20.79 -6.75
C LEU A 9 -0.50 20.75 -5.85
N LYS A 10 -1.14 19.58 -5.74
CA LYS A 10 -2.27 19.39 -4.83
C LYS A 10 -1.77 19.28 -3.39
N LYS A 11 -2.52 19.86 -2.45
CA LYS A 11 -2.29 19.69 -1.01
C LYS A 11 -2.71 18.26 -0.59
N PRO A 12 -1.98 17.59 0.33
CA PRO A 12 -2.45 16.33 0.90
C PRO A 12 -3.81 16.55 1.56
N GLU A 13 -4.73 15.62 1.31
CA GLU A 13 -6.09 15.66 1.84
C GLU A 13 -6.17 14.84 3.14
N TYR A 14 -5.29 13.85 3.29
CA TYR A 14 -5.27 12.93 4.42
C TYR A 14 -4.27 13.34 5.50
N VAL A 15 -4.73 13.34 6.75
CA VAL A 15 -3.89 13.57 7.93
C VAL A 15 -3.38 12.23 8.43
N GLU A 16 -2.05 12.08 8.46
CA GLU A 16 -1.40 10.88 8.98
C GLU A 16 -1.61 10.75 10.50
N HIS A 17 -1.99 9.55 10.95
CA HIS A 17 -2.18 9.23 12.36
C HIS A 17 -2.02 7.73 12.62
N ILE A 18 -1.96 7.36 13.89
CA ILE A 18 -1.98 5.96 14.34
C ILE A 18 -3.31 5.71 15.03
N GLU A 19 -3.93 4.59 14.68
CA GLU A 19 -5.17 4.11 15.30
C GLU A 19 -5.11 2.61 15.57
N LYS A 20 -6.04 2.10 16.37
CA LYS A 20 -6.13 0.67 16.68
C LYS A 20 -6.94 -0.04 15.59
N TYR A 21 -6.56 -1.29 15.30
CA TYR A 21 -7.25 -2.11 14.31
C TYR A 21 -8.74 -2.30 14.61
N GLY A 22 -9.10 -2.43 15.89
CA GLY A 22 -10.50 -2.58 16.33
C GLY A 22 -11.38 -1.38 16.00
N ASP A 23 -10.79 -0.18 15.97
CA ASP A 23 -11.48 1.09 15.74
C ASP A 23 -11.71 1.39 14.24
N LEU A 24 -11.08 0.61 13.35
CA LEU A 24 -11.20 0.77 11.90
C LEU A 24 -12.59 0.41 11.39
N ASP A 25 -13.00 1.07 10.30
CA ASP A 25 -14.20 0.68 9.57
C ASP A 25 -14.02 -0.66 8.84
N GLU A 26 -15.14 -1.32 8.55
CA GLU A 26 -15.12 -2.63 7.89
C GLU A 26 -14.40 -2.62 6.52
N PRO A 27 -14.60 -1.61 5.65
CA PRO A 27 -13.83 -1.54 4.41
C PRO A 27 -12.31 -1.48 4.63
N THR A 28 -11.82 -0.83 5.69
CA THR A 28 -10.38 -0.83 5.96
C THR A 28 -9.91 -2.19 6.48
N LYS A 29 -10.69 -2.82 7.37
CA LYS A 29 -10.41 -4.16 7.88
C LYS A 29 -10.34 -5.19 6.76
N GLU A 30 -11.27 -5.17 5.80
CA GLU A 30 -11.26 -6.04 4.61
C GLU A 30 -9.94 -5.94 3.82
N LEU A 31 -9.43 -4.71 3.62
CA LEU A 31 -8.17 -4.48 2.89
C LEU A 31 -6.98 -5.08 3.65
N ILE A 32 -6.90 -4.83 4.96
CA ILE A 32 -5.82 -5.36 5.81
C ILE A 32 -5.88 -6.90 5.82
N GLN A 33 -7.06 -7.48 5.98
CA GLN A 33 -7.26 -8.93 5.96
C GLN A 33 -6.84 -9.54 4.62
N ALA A 34 -7.17 -8.92 3.50
CA ALA A 34 -6.74 -9.38 2.18
C ALA A 34 -5.21 -9.34 2.02
N ALA A 35 -4.55 -8.31 2.55
CA ALA A 35 -3.09 -8.21 2.57
C ALA A 35 -2.45 -9.30 3.45
N ILE A 36 -3.02 -9.60 4.62
CA ILE A 36 -2.55 -10.67 5.51
C ILE A 36 -2.71 -12.04 4.85
N ALA A 37 -3.87 -12.29 4.23
CA ALA A 37 -4.18 -13.58 3.60
C ALA A 37 -3.17 -13.96 2.51
N VAL A 38 -2.66 -12.98 1.75
CA VAL A 38 -1.69 -13.22 0.68
C VAL A 38 -0.23 -13.23 1.16
N GLN A 39 0.09 -12.62 2.32
CA GLN A 39 1.46 -12.51 2.85
C GLN A 39 2.17 -13.86 2.93
N LYS A 40 1.46 -14.92 3.33
CA LYS A 40 1.99 -16.29 3.45
C LYS A 40 2.46 -16.91 2.12
N HIS A 41 2.08 -16.33 0.98
CA HIS A 41 2.45 -16.81 -0.34
C HIS A 41 3.73 -16.16 -0.89
N ALA A 42 4.35 -15.25 -0.12
CA ALA A 42 5.57 -14.57 -0.56
C ALA A 42 6.68 -15.57 -0.88
N TYR A 43 7.35 -15.36 -2.01
CA TYR A 43 8.55 -16.11 -2.38
C TYR A 43 9.77 -15.31 -1.93
N VAL A 44 10.30 -15.62 -0.74
CA VAL A 44 11.31 -14.81 -0.05
C VAL A 44 12.50 -15.64 0.43
N GLN A 45 13.06 -16.43 -0.47
CA GLN A 45 14.15 -17.38 -0.17
C GLN A 45 15.47 -16.70 0.26
N TYR A 46 15.62 -15.40 0.01
CA TYR A 46 16.86 -14.67 0.26
C TYR A 46 16.75 -13.81 1.52
N SER A 47 15.67 -13.04 1.69
CA SER A 47 15.49 -12.17 2.86
C SER A 47 14.71 -12.80 4.01
N ASN A 48 13.86 -13.80 3.75
CA ASN A 48 12.83 -14.28 4.67
C ASN A 48 11.89 -13.17 5.19
N PHE A 49 11.73 -12.09 4.42
CA PHE A 49 10.94 -10.93 4.82
C PHE A 49 9.60 -10.91 4.08
N TYR A 50 8.53 -11.34 4.76
CA TYR A 50 7.22 -11.56 4.17
C TYR A 50 6.37 -10.29 4.18
N VAL A 51 5.98 -9.83 2.99
CA VAL A 51 5.13 -8.65 2.79
C VAL A 51 3.87 -9.04 2.04
N GLY A 52 2.73 -8.60 2.55
CA GLY A 52 1.45 -8.65 1.87
C GLY A 52 0.94 -7.24 1.56
N ALA A 53 0.25 -7.07 0.45
CA ALA A 53 -0.40 -5.82 0.11
C ALA A 53 -1.74 -6.08 -0.58
N ALA A 54 -2.67 -5.15 -0.41
CA ALA A 54 -3.98 -5.18 -1.07
C ALA A 54 -4.40 -3.78 -1.49
N PHE A 55 -5.07 -3.66 -2.63
CA PHE A 55 -5.55 -2.39 -3.17
C PHE A 55 -7.00 -2.52 -3.60
N ARG A 56 -7.81 -1.52 -3.24
CA ARG A 56 -9.22 -1.43 -3.60
C ARG A 56 -9.36 -0.54 -4.83
N THR A 57 -10.05 -1.04 -5.84
CA THR A 57 -10.39 -0.30 -7.05
C THR A 57 -11.61 0.60 -6.85
N LYS A 58 -11.83 1.53 -7.77
CA LYS A 58 -13.02 2.42 -7.75
C LYS A 58 -14.36 1.69 -7.75
N ASP A 59 -14.42 0.47 -8.30
CA ASP A 59 -15.61 -0.40 -8.30
C ASP A 59 -15.62 -1.40 -7.13
N ASN A 60 -14.90 -1.11 -6.04
CA ASN A 60 -14.83 -1.90 -4.80
C ASN A 60 -14.20 -3.31 -4.90
N ARG A 61 -13.49 -3.63 -5.99
CA ARG A 61 -12.74 -4.89 -6.06
C ARG A 61 -11.42 -4.78 -5.31
N ILE A 62 -11.05 -5.85 -4.62
CA ILE A 62 -9.77 -5.93 -3.90
C ILE A 62 -8.82 -6.85 -4.66
N PHE A 63 -7.64 -6.32 -4.96
CA PHE A 63 -6.53 -7.08 -5.51
C PHE A 63 -5.41 -7.16 -4.51
N ALA A 64 -4.97 -8.37 -4.19
CA ALA A 64 -3.92 -8.63 -3.23
C ALA A 64 -2.71 -9.31 -3.89
N GLY A 65 -1.52 -9.04 -3.35
CA GLY A 65 -0.25 -9.58 -3.81
C GLY A 65 0.78 -9.66 -2.68
N CYS A 66 1.80 -10.48 -2.88
CA CYS A 66 2.93 -10.65 -1.98
C CYS A 66 4.25 -10.36 -2.70
N ASN A 67 5.33 -10.19 -1.95
CA ASN A 67 6.65 -9.97 -2.54
C ASN A 67 7.23 -11.27 -3.11
N ILE A 68 7.94 -11.12 -4.23
CA ILE A 68 8.54 -12.22 -5.02
C ILE A 68 9.99 -11.83 -5.28
N GLU A 69 10.90 -12.52 -4.61
CA GLU A 69 12.34 -12.35 -4.78
C GLU A 69 12.87 -13.14 -5.96
N ASN A 70 14.08 -12.78 -6.39
CA ASN A 70 14.77 -13.44 -7.47
C ASN A 70 16.28 -13.49 -7.18
N ALA A 71 16.99 -14.50 -7.69
CA ALA A 71 18.44 -14.62 -7.53
C ALA A 71 19.19 -13.41 -8.08
N SER A 72 18.72 -12.86 -9.19
CA SER A 72 19.07 -11.51 -9.61
C SER A 72 18.17 -10.55 -8.84
N PHE A 73 18.70 -9.76 -7.91
CA PHE A 73 17.86 -8.98 -7.00
C PHE A 73 17.04 -7.90 -7.72
N THR A 74 17.53 -7.37 -8.86
CA THR A 74 16.87 -6.30 -9.63
C THR A 74 15.43 -6.62 -10.04
N PRO A 75 15.09 -7.80 -10.60
CA PRO A 75 13.71 -8.16 -10.92
C PRO A 75 12.81 -8.48 -9.71
N THR A 76 13.27 -8.34 -8.47
CA THR A 76 12.40 -8.52 -7.28
C THR A 76 11.18 -7.62 -7.35
N SER A 77 10.01 -8.20 -7.17
CA SER A 77 8.73 -7.49 -7.11
C SER A 77 8.25 -7.39 -5.67
N CYS A 78 7.94 -6.18 -5.23
CA CYS A 78 7.33 -5.97 -3.91
C CYS A 78 5.83 -6.31 -3.95
N ALA A 79 5.24 -6.53 -2.78
CA ALA A 79 3.85 -6.93 -2.65
C ALA A 79 2.89 -5.94 -3.33
N GLU A 80 3.15 -4.64 -3.21
CA GLU A 80 2.32 -3.57 -3.77
C GLU A 80 2.32 -3.61 -5.29
N ARG A 81 3.50 -3.79 -5.89
CA ARG A 81 3.65 -3.92 -7.35
C ARG A 81 2.98 -5.19 -7.85
N THR A 82 3.08 -6.31 -7.12
CA THR A 82 2.39 -7.55 -7.47
C THR A 82 0.86 -7.37 -7.44
N ALA A 83 0.32 -6.77 -6.38
CA ALA A 83 -1.12 -6.53 -6.21
C ALA A 83 -1.69 -5.63 -7.33
N ILE A 84 -1.02 -4.49 -7.59
CA ILE A 84 -1.44 -3.54 -8.61
C ILE A 84 -1.29 -4.14 -10.01
N SER A 85 -0.17 -4.83 -10.30
CA SER A 85 0.04 -5.44 -11.63
C SER A 85 -1.02 -6.48 -11.96
N LYS A 86 -1.46 -7.27 -10.96
CA LYS A 86 -2.58 -8.21 -11.11
C LYS A 86 -3.86 -7.48 -11.52
N ALA A 87 -4.23 -6.43 -10.80
CA ALA A 87 -5.43 -5.64 -11.11
C ALA A 87 -5.35 -5.01 -12.51
N VAL A 88 -4.19 -4.46 -12.87
CA VAL A 88 -3.93 -3.85 -14.19
C VAL A 88 -4.09 -4.87 -15.30
N SER A 89 -3.58 -6.10 -15.12
CA SER A 89 -3.75 -7.19 -16.09
C SER A 89 -5.22 -7.59 -16.30
N GLU A 90 -6.07 -7.30 -15.32
CA GLU A 90 -7.52 -7.57 -15.36
C GLU A 90 -8.34 -6.32 -15.76
N GLY A 91 -7.66 -5.23 -16.16
CA GLY A 91 -8.29 -4.01 -16.67
C GLY A 91 -8.62 -2.93 -15.63
N TYR A 92 -8.18 -3.10 -14.37
CA TYR A 92 -8.41 -2.14 -13.30
C TYR A 92 -7.23 -1.18 -13.16
N LEU A 93 -7.48 0.10 -13.44
CA LEU A 93 -6.42 1.13 -13.56
C LEU A 93 -6.55 2.27 -12.54
N GLU A 94 -7.58 2.26 -11.69
CA GLU A 94 -7.83 3.31 -10.70
C GLU A 94 -8.11 2.70 -9.33
N PHE A 95 -7.26 3.03 -8.35
CA PHE A 95 -7.39 2.60 -6.96
C PHE A 95 -7.83 3.76 -6.07
N VAL A 96 -8.52 3.40 -4.99
CA VAL A 96 -9.08 4.35 -4.02
C VAL A 96 -8.56 4.16 -2.60
N ALA A 97 -7.89 3.04 -2.30
CA ALA A 97 -7.26 2.76 -1.02
C ALA A 97 -6.29 1.57 -1.15
N GLY A 98 -5.35 1.45 -0.21
CA GLY A 98 -4.47 0.29 -0.13
C GLY A 98 -4.05 -0.06 1.30
N ALA A 99 -3.58 -1.29 1.50
CA ALA A 99 -3.02 -1.77 2.75
C ALA A 99 -1.71 -2.51 2.50
N VAL A 100 -0.76 -2.38 3.44
CA VAL A 100 0.54 -3.08 3.43
C VAL A 100 0.82 -3.67 4.80
N VAL A 101 1.20 -4.94 4.82
CA VAL A 101 1.48 -5.69 6.04
C VAL A 101 2.82 -6.41 5.96
N ALA A 102 3.61 -6.30 7.03
CA ALA A 102 4.85 -7.05 7.23
C ALA A 102 5.19 -7.03 8.73
N TYR A 103 6.05 -7.92 9.20
CA TYR A 103 6.50 -7.87 10.60
C TYR A 103 7.84 -7.16 10.73
N GLN A 104 7.86 -6.10 11.54
CA GLN A 104 9.08 -5.45 12.02
C GLN A 104 8.84 -4.99 13.46
N GLU A 105 9.72 -5.39 14.38
CA GLU A 105 9.49 -5.26 15.83
C GLU A 105 9.20 -3.82 16.26
N ASN A 106 10.01 -2.87 15.79
CA ASN A 106 10.02 -1.49 16.30
C ASN A 106 9.50 -0.44 15.31
N SER A 107 8.95 -0.84 14.16
CA SER A 107 8.48 0.12 13.14
C SER A 107 7.42 -0.46 12.22
N PHE A 108 6.73 0.43 11.50
CA PHE A 108 5.89 0.05 10.36
C PHE A 108 6.74 -0.13 9.11
N THR A 109 6.41 -1.14 8.30
CA THR A 109 7.05 -1.35 7.00
C THR A 109 6.29 -0.58 5.92
N THR A 110 6.71 0.67 5.70
CA THR A 110 6.11 1.52 4.66
C THR A 110 6.54 1.10 3.26
N PRO A 111 5.72 1.36 2.21
CA PRO A 111 6.10 1.12 0.83
C PRO A 111 7.47 1.72 0.47
N CYS A 112 8.28 0.98 -0.30
CA CYS A 112 9.57 1.49 -0.79
C CYS A 112 9.37 2.59 -1.85
N GLY A 113 10.42 3.36 -2.17
CA GLY A 113 10.32 4.46 -3.14
C GLY A 113 9.78 4.04 -4.52
N VAL A 114 10.15 2.85 -5.00
CA VAL A 114 9.64 2.31 -6.27
C VAL A 114 8.13 2.03 -6.17
N CYS A 115 7.67 1.44 -5.08
CA CYS A 115 6.24 1.17 -4.86
C CYS A 115 5.44 2.46 -4.70
N ARG A 116 5.98 3.47 -4.00
CA ARG A 116 5.31 4.77 -3.88
C ARG A 116 5.07 5.39 -5.25
N GLN A 117 6.09 5.42 -6.11
CA GLN A 117 5.92 5.93 -7.47
C GLN A 117 4.93 5.08 -8.29
N PHE A 118 4.97 3.75 -8.15
CA PHE A 118 4.07 2.82 -8.85
C PHE A 118 2.60 2.98 -8.41
N ILE A 119 2.34 3.10 -7.10
CA ILE A 119 1.00 3.37 -6.55
C ILE A 119 0.49 4.71 -7.07
N MET A 120 1.34 5.74 -7.07
CA MET A 120 0.96 7.08 -7.50
C MET A 120 0.47 7.15 -8.96
N GLU A 121 1.02 6.31 -9.84
CA GLU A 121 0.60 6.22 -11.24
C GLU A 121 -0.88 5.82 -11.38
N PHE A 122 -1.37 4.95 -10.50
CA PHE A 122 -2.74 4.42 -10.53
C PHE A 122 -3.66 5.03 -9.44
N ALA A 123 -3.17 6.03 -8.70
CA ALA A 123 -3.90 6.79 -7.68
C ALA A 123 -4.28 8.17 -8.23
N PRO A 124 -5.48 8.34 -8.83
CA PRO A 124 -5.89 9.59 -9.46
C PRO A 124 -5.94 10.77 -8.46
N ASN A 125 -6.19 10.48 -7.18
CA ASN A 125 -6.20 11.43 -6.09
C ASN A 125 -5.19 11.03 -5.00
N ASP A 126 -5.13 11.81 -3.93
CA ASP A 126 -4.53 11.32 -2.69
C ASP A 126 -5.40 10.17 -2.17
N ILE A 127 -4.83 8.98 -2.00
CA ILE A 127 -5.55 7.79 -1.53
C ILE A 127 -4.97 7.34 -0.18
N PRO A 128 -5.80 6.86 0.75
CA PRO A 128 -5.35 6.36 2.03
C PRO A 128 -4.58 5.06 1.86
N LEU A 129 -3.55 4.91 2.70
CA LEU A 129 -2.74 3.71 2.83
C LEU A 129 -2.67 3.30 4.30
N PHE A 130 -3.01 2.04 4.56
CA PHE A 130 -3.06 1.45 5.90
C PHE A 130 -1.90 0.50 6.09
N ILE A 131 -1.04 0.79 7.05
CA ILE A 131 0.21 0.05 7.24
C ILE A 131 0.19 -0.56 8.64
N THR A 132 0.32 -1.88 8.73
CA THR A 132 0.27 -2.55 10.04
C THR A 132 1.20 -3.75 10.11
N LYS A 133 1.60 -4.09 11.33
CA LYS A 133 2.50 -5.21 11.60
C LYS A 133 1.75 -6.53 11.43
N SER A 134 2.27 -7.50 10.69
CA SER A 134 1.63 -8.83 10.60
C SER A 134 2.67 -9.94 10.50
N GLN A 135 2.49 -10.94 11.37
CA GLN A 135 3.20 -12.21 11.30
C GLN A 135 2.34 -13.23 10.56
N ILE A 136 2.99 -14.13 9.82
CA ILE A 136 2.31 -15.18 9.08
C ILE A 136 1.54 -16.08 10.05
N ASN A 137 0.30 -16.43 9.69
CA ASN A 137 -0.60 -17.28 10.49
C ASN A 137 -0.94 -16.71 11.88
N VAL A 138 -0.79 -15.41 12.08
CA VAL A 138 -1.24 -14.70 13.28
C VAL A 138 -2.38 -13.77 12.90
N GLU A 139 -3.54 -13.99 13.54
CA GLU A 139 -4.71 -13.13 13.35
C GLU A 139 -4.50 -11.75 13.98
N LYS A 140 -5.21 -10.76 13.46
CA LYS A 140 -5.18 -9.40 13.99
C LYS A 140 -5.95 -9.31 15.29
N SER A 141 -5.32 -8.68 16.27
CA SER A 141 -5.98 -8.24 17.50
C SER A 141 -6.55 -6.83 17.31
N ASP A 142 -7.64 -6.52 18.00
CA ASP A 142 -8.21 -5.16 18.02
C ASP A 142 -7.21 -4.13 18.54
N GLU A 143 -6.27 -4.54 19.39
CA GLU A 143 -5.23 -3.68 19.96
C GLU A 143 -4.03 -3.44 19.02
N ASP A 144 -3.98 -4.13 17.88
CA ASP A 144 -2.89 -3.92 16.92
C ASP A 144 -2.93 -2.52 16.33
N LEU A 145 -1.77 -1.87 16.28
CA LEU A 145 -1.67 -0.52 15.74
C LEU A 145 -1.65 -0.52 14.21
N VAL A 146 -2.31 0.47 13.62
CA VAL A 146 -2.33 0.76 12.19
C VAL A 146 -1.88 2.20 11.97
N LEU A 147 -0.88 2.37 11.12
CA LEU A 147 -0.52 3.68 10.58
C LEU A 147 -1.44 3.98 9.40
N SER A 148 -2.31 4.97 9.58
CA SER A 148 -3.20 5.49 8.56
C SER A 148 -2.56 6.73 7.94
N THR A 149 -2.11 6.59 6.70
CA THR A 149 -1.40 7.63 5.94
C THR A 149 -1.98 7.73 4.53
N SER A 150 -1.27 8.37 3.60
CA SER A 150 -1.69 8.46 2.21
C SER A 150 -0.52 8.41 1.24
N ILE A 151 -0.83 8.17 -0.03
CA ILE A 151 0.22 8.16 -1.05
C ILE A 151 0.95 9.50 -1.16
N TYR A 152 0.25 10.62 -0.93
CA TYR A 152 0.89 11.94 -0.94
C TYR A 152 1.80 12.13 0.27
N ASN A 153 1.39 11.71 1.47
CA ASN A 153 2.25 11.81 2.65
C ASN A 153 3.52 10.96 2.51
N LEU A 154 3.42 9.81 1.84
CA LEU A 154 4.58 8.95 1.57
C LEU A 154 5.46 9.46 0.42
N LEU A 155 4.91 10.16 -0.57
CA LEU A 155 5.66 10.70 -1.70
C LEU A 155 5.21 12.14 -2.02
N PRO A 156 5.54 13.10 -1.15
CA PRO A 156 5.15 14.49 -1.36
C PRO A 156 5.81 15.02 -2.62
N HIS A 157 5.06 15.79 -3.41
CA HIS A 157 5.54 16.37 -4.66
C HIS A 157 6.08 15.32 -5.66
N GLY A 158 5.53 14.10 -5.62
CA GLY A 158 5.91 13.01 -6.53
C GLY A 158 5.74 13.35 -8.01
N PHE A 159 6.58 12.76 -8.84
CA PHE A 159 6.59 12.99 -10.28
C PHE A 159 5.34 12.38 -10.92
N ARG A 160 4.53 13.21 -11.59
CA ARG A 160 3.34 12.78 -12.35
C ARG A 160 3.46 13.31 -13.78
N THR A 161 3.76 12.43 -14.73
CA THR A 161 3.77 12.78 -16.17
C THR A 161 2.48 12.38 -16.87
N TYR A 162 1.79 11.36 -16.36
CA TYR A 162 0.52 10.93 -16.91
C TYR A 162 -0.61 11.87 -16.44
N LYS A 163 -1.02 12.79 -17.31
CA LYS A 163 -2.31 13.47 -17.20
C LYS A 163 -3.31 12.65 -17.99
N LYS A 164 -4.24 12.00 -17.29
CA LYS A 164 -5.45 11.46 -17.94
C LYS A 164 -6.26 12.68 -18.37
N ASN A 165 -6.15 13.04 -19.66
CA ASN A 165 -6.96 14.09 -20.28
C ASN A 165 -8.44 13.76 -20.18
#